data_AF-A0A1E3LR00-F1
#
_entry.id   AF-A0A1E3LR00-F1
#
_cell.length_a   1.000
_cell.length_b   1.000
_cell.length_c   1.000
_cell.angle_alpha   90.00
_cell.angle_beta   90.00
_cell.angle_gamma   90.00
#
_symmetry.space_group_name_H-M   'P 1'
#
loop_
_entity.id
_entity.type
_entity.pdbx_description
1 polymer ?
#
loop_
_entity_poly.entity_id
_entity_poly.type
_entity_poly.pdbx_seq_one_letter_code
_entity_poly.pdbx_strand_id
1 'polypeptide(L)'
;MTFHTVNTSALNSVEAEQYFTGTDRRYMTGLRATLEMLGLPLPDYAMRQPAGRRPAKAVMAAYQLDNHSQRHPAGYRPRRENASSETVAAARAKSNRNQ
;
A
#
# COMPACT_ATOMS: atom_id res chain seq x y z
N MET A 1 -31.18 5.73 30.53
CA MET A 1 -30.19 5.49 29.45
C MET A 1 -30.96 4.88 28.28
N THR A 2 -31.09 5.62 27.19
CA THR A 2 -31.87 5.20 26.01
C THR A 2 -30.90 4.63 24.99
N PHE A 3 -31.13 3.39 24.55
CA PHE A 3 -30.29 2.74 23.54
C PHE A 3 -30.97 2.88 22.19
N HIS A 4 -30.24 3.41 21.21
CA HIS A 4 -30.69 3.53 19.83
C HIS A 4 -29.93 2.52 18.98
N THR A 5 -30.66 1.67 18.26
CA THR A 5 -30.08 0.71 17.32
C THR A 5 -29.96 1.38 15.96
N VAL A 6 -28.75 1.51 15.45
CA VAL A 6 -28.49 2.05 14.11
C VAL A 6 -28.40 0.88 13.13
N ASN A 7 -29.21 0.92 12.07
CA ASN A 7 -29.14 -0.07 11.01
C ASN A 7 -28.04 0.30 10.01
N THR A 8 -26.97 -0.50 9.96
CA THR A 8 -25.83 -0.30 9.05
C THR A 8 -25.94 -1.13 7.77
N SER A 9 -27.04 -1.84 7.50
CA SER A 9 -27.17 -2.70 6.32
C SER A 9 -27.05 -1.93 5.00
N ALA A 10 -27.52 -0.69 4.97
CA ALA A 10 -27.42 0.18 3.80
C ALA A 10 -25.96 0.51 3.41
N LEU A 11 -25.03 0.49 4.37
CA LEU A 11 -23.61 0.71 4.10
C LEU A 11 -22.95 -0.50 3.44
N ASN A 12 -23.53 -1.68 3.56
CA ASN A 12 -23.02 -2.91 2.94
C ASN A 12 -23.71 -3.21 1.61
N SER A 13 -24.50 -2.28 1.06
CA SER A 13 -25.13 -2.49 -0.25
C SER A 13 -24.12 -2.31 -1.38
N VAL A 14 -24.36 -3.01 -2.49
CA VAL A 14 -23.57 -2.90 -3.72
C VAL A 14 -23.58 -1.45 -4.24
N GLU A 15 -24.70 -0.74 -4.06
CA GLU A 15 -24.85 0.66 -4.48
C GLU A 15 -23.93 1.59 -3.67
N ALA A 16 -23.85 1.38 -2.35
CA ALA A 16 -22.96 2.15 -1.48
C ALA A 16 -21.49 1.90 -1.83
N GLU A 17 -21.11 0.63 -2.03
CA GLU A 17 -19.77 0.27 -2.46
C GLU A 17 -19.40 0.92 -3.80
N GLN A 18 -20.26 0.83 -4.81
CA GLN A 18 -20.03 1.45 -6.11
C GLN A 18 -19.89 2.97 -6.01
N TYR A 19 -20.76 3.62 -5.25
CA TYR A 19 -20.71 5.07 -5.04
C TYR A 19 -19.38 5.48 -4.39
N PHE A 20 -19.03 4.89 -3.25
CA PHE A 20 -17.83 5.32 -2.51
C PHE A 20 -16.53 4.91 -3.19
N THR A 21 -16.52 3.82 -3.95
CA THR A 21 -15.34 3.39 -4.73
C THR A 21 -15.09 4.30 -5.93
N GLY A 22 -16.14 4.83 -6.57
CA GLY A 22 -16.03 5.74 -7.71
C GLY A 22 -15.84 7.22 -7.33
N THR A 23 -16.11 7.58 -6.07
CA THR A 23 -16.08 8.97 -5.60
C THR A 23 -14.68 9.40 -5.15
N ASP A 24 -14.44 10.71 -5.02
CA ASP A 24 -13.20 11.27 -4.48
C ASP A 24 -12.89 10.66 -3.09
N ARG A 25 -11.62 10.30 -2.90
CA ARG A 25 -11.04 9.73 -1.68
C ARG A 25 -11.35 10.52 -0.41
N ARG A 26 -11.63 11.83 -0.51
CA ARG A 26 -12.06 12.67 0.62
C ARG A 26 -13.37 12.18 1.23
N TYR A 27 -14.34 11.77 0.42
CA TYR A 27 -15.62 11.26 0.89
C TYR A 27 -15.46 9.92 1.61
N MET A 28 -14.65 9.02 1.06
CA MET A 28 -14.30 7.75 1.71
C MET A 28 -13.64 7.98 3.07
N THR A 29 -12.74 8.96 3.15
CA THR A 29 -12.04 9.31 4.40
C THR A 29 -13.01 9.87 5.44
N GLY A 30 -13.96 10.71 5.01
CA GLY A 30 -15.02 11.24 5.86
C GLY A 30 -15.94 10.15 6.39
N LEU A 31 -16.47 9.29 5.51
CA LEU A 31 -17.31 8.15 5.87
C LEU A 31 -16.63 7.26 6.91
N ARG A 32 -15.36 6.93 6.68
CA ARG A 32 -14.61 6.10 7.61
C ARG A 32 -14.49 6.78 8.98
N ALA A 33 -14.09 8.06 9.01
CA ALA A 33 -13.91 8.79 10.26
C ALA A 33 -15.22 8.89 11.06
N THR A 34 -16.36 9.10 10.39
CA THR A 34 -17.65 9.17 11.08
C THR A 34 -18.06 7.82 11.66
N LEU A 35 -17.87 6.71 10.93
CA LEU A 35 -18.16 5.37 11.44
C LEU A 35 -17.26 5.01 12.64
N GLU A 36 -15.97 5.36 12.57
CA GLU A 36 -15.03 5.18 13.69
C GLU A 36 -15.45 6.00 14.93
N MET A 37 -15.85 7.26 14.75
CA MET A 37 -16.34 8.13 15.85
C MET A 37 -17.62 7.60 16.49
N LEU A 38 -18.50 6.99 15.69
CA LEU A 38 -19.75 6.41 16.16
C LEU A 38 -19.59 4.97 16.71
N GLY A 39 -18.38 4.39 16.64
CA GLY A 39 -18.13 3.01 17.04
C GLY A 39 -18.87 1.98 16.18
N LEU A 40 -19.22 2.35 14.94
CA LEU A 40 -19.91 1.49 13.99
C LEU A 40 -18.89 0.65 13.20
N PRO A 41 -19.26 -0.57 12.77
CA PRO A 41 -18.40 -1.41 11.96
C PRO A 41 -18.13 -0.75 10.59
N LEU A 42 -16.88 -0.84 10.14
CA LEU A 42 -16.48 -0.36 8.82
C LEU A 42 -16.78 -1.43 7.76
N PRO A 43 -17.39 -1.05 6.62
CA PRO A 43 -17.51 -1.94 5.47
C PRO A 43 -16.13 -2.19 4.84
N ASP A 44 -15.97 -3.33 4.18
CA ASP A 44 -14.68 -3.80 3.62
C ASP A 44 -14.05 -2.78 2.67
N TYR A 45 -14.85 -2.12 1.83
CA TYR A 45 -14.37 -1.10 0.88
C TYR A 45 -13.83 0.16 1.58
N ALA A 46 -14.24 0.44 2.82
CA ALA A 46 -13.77 1.57 3.63
C ALA A 46 -12.60 1.21 4.55
N MET A 47 -12.23 -0.08 4.61
CA MET A 47 -11.06 -0.52 5.36
C MET A 47 -9.77 0.04 4.75
N ARG A 48 -8.77 0.25 5.60
CA ARG A 48 -7.48 0.75 5.15
C ARG A 48 -6.77 -0.41 4.49
N GLN A 49 -6.36 -0.23 3.24
CA GLN A 49 -5.31 -1.07 2.68
C GLN A 49 -4.12 -1.02 3.64
N PRO A 50 -3.55 -2.19 4.03
CA PRO A 50 -2.46 -2.22 4.99
C PRO A 50 -1.33 -1.32 4.50
N ALA A 51 -0.83 -0.47 5.40
CA ALA A 51 0.28 0.41 5.09
C ALA A 51 1.52 -0.44 4.80
N GLY A 52 1.85 -0.59 3.52
CA GLY A 52 2.98 -1.40 3.09
C GLY A 52 3.28 -1.17 1.62
N ARG A 53 4.55 -0.95 1.30
CA ARG A 53 5.02 -1.04 -0.10
C ARG A 53 4.71 -2.48 -0.55
N ARG A 54 4.00 -2.65 -1.68
CA ARG A 54 3.88 -3.99 -2.29
C ARG A 54 5.27 -4.61 -2.32
N PRO A 55 5.46 -5.83 -1.80
CA PRO A 55 6.79 -6.41 -1.71
C PRO A 55 7.39 -6.42 -3.10
N ALA A 56 8.64 -5.96 -3.24
CA ALA A 56 9.29 -5.83 -4.55
C ALA A 56 9.19 -7.12 -5.38
N LYS A 57 9.15 -8.29 -4.72
CA LYS A 57 8.89 -9.60 -5.32
C LYS A 57 7.52 -9.69 -6.02
N ALA A 58 6.43 -9.24 -5.38
CA ALA A 58 5.09 -9.27 -5.98
C ALA A 58 4.99 -8.31 -7.17
N VAL A 59 5.66 -7.15 -7.09
CA VAL A 59 5.72 -6.20 -8.21
C VAL A 59 6.52 -6.78 -9.38
N MET A 60 7.65 -7.42 -9.12
CA MET A 60 8.46 -8.08 -10.14
C MET A 60 7.76 -9.30 -10.76
N ALA A 61 7.00 -10.06 -9.97
CA ALA A 61 6.21 -11.19 -10.47
C ALA A 61 5.09 -10.71 -11.42
N ALA A 62 4.34 -9.67 -11.02
CA ALA A 62 3.36 -9.04 -11.90
C ALA A 62 4.00 -8.48 -13.17
N TYR A 63 5.15 -7.82 -13.04
CA TYR A 63 5.89 -7.30 -14.19
C TYR A 63 6.33 -8.39 -15.16
N GLN A 64 6.82 -9.53 -14.67
CA GLN A 64 7.21 -10.67 -15.52
C GLN A 64 6.03 -11.34 -16.22
N LEU A 65 4.85 -11.36 -15.58
CA LEU A 65 3.62 -11.82 -16.23
C LEU A 65 3.27 -10.93 -17.42
N ASP A 66 3.42 -9.62 -17.30
CA ASP A 66 3.12 -8.66 -18.37
C ASP A 66 4.24 -8.55 -19.41
N ASN A 67 5.49 -8.89 -19.04
CA ASN A 67 6.69 -8.68 -19.85
C ASN A 67 7.51 -9.97 -19.97
N HIS A 68 6.93 -10.97 -20.64
CA HIS A 68 7.49 -12.33 -20.72
C HIS A 68 8.92 -12.40 -21.30
N SER A 69 9.31 -11.43 -22.13
CA SER A 69 10.63 -11.34 -22.76
C SER A 69 11.66 -10.56 -21.94
N GLN A 70 11.25 -9.85 -20.88
CA GLN A 70 12.14 -9.02 -20.06
C GLN A 70 12.20 -9.56 -18.63
N ARG A 71 13.35 -10.19 -18.30
CA ARG A 71 13.60 -10.71 -16.94
C ARG A 71 13.53 -9.65 -15.85
N HIS A 72 13.91 -8.40 -16.18
CA HIS A 72 13.91 -7.25 -15.28
C HIS A 72 13.55 -5.96 -16.02
N PRO A 73 12.90 -4.99 -15.35
CA PRO A 73 12.62 -3.69 -15.95
C PRO A 73 13.89 -2.91 -16.27
N ALA A 74 13.83 -2.08 -17.31
CA ALA A 74 14.93 -1.21 -17.72
C ALA A 74 15.44 -0.35 -16.54
N GLY A 75 16.74 -0.43 -16.25
CA GLY A 75 17.38 0.28 -15.13
C GLY A 75 17.41 -0.48 -13.79
N TYR A 76 16.81 -1.67 -13.70
CA TYR A 76 16.95 -2.53 -12.53
C TYR A 76 18.40 -3.01 -12.39
N ARG A 77 19.08 -2.58 -11.32
CA ARG A 77 20.39 -3.11 -10.96
C ARG A 77 20.21 -4.22 -9.92
N PRO A 78 20.56 -5.48 -10.23
CA PRO A 78 20.48 -6.53 -9.24
C PRO A 78 21.35 -6.18 -8.03
N ARG A 79 20.83 -6.47 -6.84
CA ARG A 79 21.61 -6.34 -5.60
C ARG A 79 22.84 -7.24 -5.74
N ARG A 80 24.04 -6.67 -5.80
CA ARG A 80 25.28 -7.45 -5.80
C ARG A 80 25.39 -8.14 -4.44
N GLU A 81 25.17 -9.45 -4.39
CA GLU A 81 25.16 -10.19 -3.12
C GLU A 81 26.54 -10.36 -2.50
N ASN A 82 27.63 -10.10 -3.20
CA ASN A 82 28.98 -10.15 -2.65
C ASN A 82 29.77 -8.89 -3.06
N ALA A 83 29.56 -7.78 -2.36
CA ALA A 83 30.56 -6.72 -2.34
C ALA A 83 31.77 -7.28 -1.57
N SER A 84 32.91 -7.48 -2.25
CA SER A 84 34.14 -7.90 -1.56
C SER A 84 34.44 -6.90 -0.45
N SER A 85 35.00 -7.36 0.67
CA SER A 85 35.38 -6.52 1.82
C SER A 85 36.16 -5.26 1.39
N GLU A 86 36.99 -5.38 0.35
CA GLU A 86 37.72 -4.29 -0.28
C GLU A 86 36.81 -3.21 -0.88
N THR A 87 35.74 -3.58 -1.58
CA THR A 87 34.79 -2.60 -2.15
C THR A 87 34.01 -1.85 -1.08
N VAL A 88 33.71 -2.52 0.04
CA VAL A 88 33.05 -1.90 1.20
C VAL A 88 34.00 -0.95 1.92
N ALA A 89 35.28 -1.35 2.09
CA ALA A 89 36.31 -0.50 2.68
C ALA A 89 36.59 0.75 1.82
N ALA A 90 36.67 0.61 0.50
CA ALA A 90 36.88 1.72 -0.43
C ALA A 90 35.71 2.72 -0.44
N ALA A 91 34.47 2.26 -0.33
CA ALA A 91 33.30 3.13 -0.21
C ALA A 91 33.31 3.93 1.11
N ARG A 92 33.68 3.28 2.21
CA ARG A 92 33.77 3.92 3.54
C ARG A 92 34.89 4.97 3.59
N ALA A 93 36.03 4.70 2.97
CA ALA A 93 37.14 5.65 2.86
C ALA A 93 36.78 6.89 2.03
N LYS A 94 35.99 6.74 0.96
CA LYS A 94 35.48 7.89 0.18
C LYS A 94 34.49 8.74 0.98
N SER A 95 33.65 8.12 1.80
CA SER A 95 32.68 8.83 2.64
C SER A 95 33.35 9.69 3.72
N ASN A 96 34.48 9.25 4.28
CA ASN A 96 35.20 9.97 5.32
C ASN A 96 36.10 11.09 4.80
N ARG A 97 36.34 11.19 3.48
CA ARG A 97 37.17 12.25 2.88
C ARG A 97 36.37 13.55 2.60
N ASN A 98 35.04 13.49 2.72
CA ASN A 98 34.14 14.63 2.49
C ASN A 98 33.58 15.23 3.80
N GLN A 99 34.15 14.88 4.95
CA GLN A 99 33.97 15.59 6.23
C GLN A 99 35.28 16.29 6.58
#